data_AF-A0A654DLC0-F1
#
_entry.id   AF-A0A654DLC0-F1
#
_cell.length_a   1.000
_cell.length_b   1.000
_cell.length_c   1.000
_cell.angle_alpha   90.00
_cell.angle_beta   90.00
_cell.angle_gamma   90.00
#
_symmetry.space_group_name_H-M   'P 1'
#
loop_
_entity.id
_entity.type
_entity.pdbx_description
1 polymer ?
#
loop_
_entity_poly.entity_id
_entity_poly.type
_entity_poly.pdbx_seq_one_letter_code
_entity_poly.pdbx_strand_id
1 'polypeptide(L)'
;MIAVVYSGSRFSDWRLADKGRITTGFRMNGINPYLQDERSILQHLHKNTNLINNAEKIRRIYFFGAGSSSKERKDKIKNVLERFFVNARVRVDHDVIASAISTFGDERGIIGIIGSGSNAAYYTGKKIIDNNYGLGYILADEGATNWNSQQLLKHYMTDTLPVDLRDKLEREFNIDKKTILERVYISPQPTNFLNSFTDFVLENKDHLFISQLVKNGLRTFIKTYIKPLMKEYPDSDVNFTGSVAFNYEHLLREVATDEFNISIGTVVKEPIHNLIKYYINKN
;
A
#
# COMPACT_ATOMS: atom_id res chain seq x y z
N MET A 1 -16.84 -12.16 17.82
CA MET A 1 -15.56 -11.98 17.11
C MET A 1 -15.74 -11.18 15.82
N ILE A 2 -14.82 -10.27 15.54
CA ILE A 2 -14.69 -9.52 14.28
C ILE A 2 -13.36 -9.86 13.60
N ALA A 3 -13.31 -9.72 12.27
CA ALA A 3 -12.06 -9.75 11.50
C ALA A 3 -11.87 -8.40 10.80
N VAL A 4 -10.68 -7.84 10.92
CA VAL A 4 -10.24 -6.68 10.12
C VAL A 4 -9.11 -7.16 9.23
N VAL A 5 -9.21 -6.84 7.94
CA VAL A 5 -8.31 -7.33 6.91
C VAL A 5 -7.82 -6.16 6.08
N TYR A 6 -6.50 -6.01 5.97
CA TYR A 6 -5.87 -5.08 5.04
C TYR A 6 -5.05 -5.88 4.03
N SER A 7 -5.45 -5.81 2.76
CA SER A 7 -4.89 -6.57 1.66
C SER A 7 -4.15 -5.66 0.69
N GLY A 8 -2.83 -5.65 0.78
CA GLY A 8 -1.97 -5.02 -0.22
C GLY A 8 -1.71 -5.94 -1.41
N SER A 9 -0.75 -5.54 -2.26
CA SER A 9 -0.34 -6.34 -3.43
C SER A 9 0.30 -7.68 -3.05
N ARG A 10 1.15 -7.68 -2.02
CA ARG A 10 1.95 -8.86 -1.62
C ARG A 10 1.27 -9.70 -0.55
N PHE A 11 0.72 -9.05 0.48
CA PHE A 11 0.18 -9.72 1.66
C PHE A 11 -1.20 -9.18 2.04
N SER A 12 -1.99 -10.07 2.62
CA SER A 12 -3.21 -9.75 3.35
C SER A 12 -2.96 -9.97 4.84
N ASP A 13 -2.99 -8.90 5.63
CA ASP A 13 -2.84 -8.93 7.09
C ASP A 13 -4.22 -9.02 7.74
N TRP A 14 -4.42 -10.08 8.52
CA TRP A 14 -5.66 -10.40 9.20
C TRP A 14 -5.49 -10.19 10.70
N ARG A 15 -6.42 -9.45 11.29
CA ARG A 15 -6.54 -9.28 12.74
C ARG A 15 -7.92 -9.71 13.20
N LEU A 16 -7.95 -10.72 14.06
CA LEU A 16 -9.15 -11.19 14.72
C LEU A 16 -9.23 -10.57 16.11
N ALA A 17 -10.41 -10.10 16.48
CA ALA A 17 -10.68 -9.60 17.82
C ALA A 17 -11.99 -10.15 18.37
N ASP A 18 -12.01 -10.44 19.67
CA ASP A 18 -13.19 -10.88 20.39
C ASP A 18 -13.31 -10.16 21.73
N LYS A 19 -14.54 -9.74 22.07
CA LYS A 19 -14.83 -8.97 23.30
C LYS A 19 -13.86 -7.80 23.54
N GLY A 20 -13.58 -7.05 22.48
CA GLY A 20 -12.71 -5.87 22.51
C GLY A 20 -11.20 -6.15 22.62
N ARG A 21 -10.76 -7.40 22.49
CA ARG A 21 -9.34 -7.78 22.55
C ARG A 21 -8.90 -8.47 21.27
N ILE A 22 -7.70 -8.14 20.80
CA ILE A 22 -7.09 -8.85 19.66
C ILE A 22 -6.74 -10.26 20.12
N THR A 23 -7.26 -11.27 19.42
CA THR A 23 -7.04 -12.69 19.76
C THR A 23 -5.99 -13.34 18.85
N THR A 24 -5.93 -12.94 17.59
CA THR A 24 -5.04 -13.58 16.60
C THR A 24 -4.67 -12.58 15.51
N GLY A 25 -3.40 -12.59 15.09
CA GLY A 25 -2.93 -11.86 13.92
C GLY A 25 -2.07 -12.75 13.04
N PHE A 26 -2.28 -12.71 11.73
CA PHE A 26 -1.49 -13.49 10.77
C PHE A 26 -1.51 -12.83 9.39
N ARG A 27 -0.59 -13.26 8.53
CA ARG A 27 -0.52 -12.84 7.13
C ARG A 27 -0.74 -14.03 6.22
N MET A 28 -1.30 -13.76 5.06
CA MET A 28 -1.35 -14.68 3.93
C MET A 28 -1.05 -13.92 2.63
N ASN A 29 -1.01 -14.62 1.51
CA ASN A 29 -0.86 -13.99 0.20
C ASN A 29 -1.94 -12.92 -0.03
N GLY A 30 -1.55 -11.83 -0.70
CA GLY A 30 -2.44 -10.75 -1.06
C GLY A 30 -3.70 -11.25 -1.78
N ILE A 31 -4.84 -10.68 -1.40
CA ILE A 31 -6.13 -10.87 -2.04
C ILE A 31 -6.41 -9.63 -2.90
N ASN A 32 -6.42 -9.80 -4.22
CA ASN A 32 -6.68 -8.72 -5.16
C ASN A 32 -7.70 -9.17 -6.22
N PRO A 33 -8.91 -8.59 -6.26
CA PRO A 33 -9.96 -9.00 -7.19
C PRO A 33 -9.64 -8.73 -8.66
N TYR A 34 -8.60 -7.93 -8.95
CA TYR A 34 -8.10 -7.69 -10.31
C TYR A 34 -7.24 -8.85 -10.84
N LEU A 35 -6.47 -9.49 -9.95
CA LEU A 35 -5.48 -10.51 -10.32
C LEU A 35 -5.98 -11.94 -10.09
N GLN A 36 -6.95 -12.12 -9.20
CA GLN A 36 -7.42 -13.42 -8.76
C GLN A 36 -8.93 -13.55 -8.99
N ASP A 37 -9.40 -14.72 -9.41
CA ASP A 37 -10.81 -15.05 -9.50
C ASP A 37 -11.39 -15.52 -8.15
N GLU A 38 -12.73 -15.68 -8.08
CA GLU A 38 -13.39 -16.10 -6.84
C GLU A 38 -12.94 -17.48 -6.35
N ARG A 39 -12.65 -18.40 -7.28
CA ARG A 39 -12.24 -19.77 -6.96
C ARG A 39 -10.87 -19.80 -6.31
N SER A 40 -9.92 -19.05 -6.87
CA SER A 40 -8.56 -18.89 -6.36
C SER A 40 -8.58 -18.27 -4.96
N ILE A 41 -9.36 -17.20 -4.76
CA ILE A 41 -9.49 -16.57 -3.44
C ILE A 41 -10.07 -17.56 -2.43
N LEU A 42 -11.16 -18.26 -2.77
CA LEU A 42 -11.79 -19.23 -1.89
C LEU A 42 -10.82 -20.38 -1.51
N GLN A 43 -10.06 -20.90 -2.48
CA GLN A 43 -9.03 -21.91 -2.22
C GLN A 43 -7.94 -21.41 -1.26
N HIS A 44 -7.52 -20.15 -1.38
CA HIS A 44 -6.56 -19.56 -0.44
C HIS A 44 -7.12 -19.48 0.99
N LEU A 45 -8.41 -19.15 1.15
CA LEU A 45 -9.06 -19.13 2.46
C LEU A 45 -9.11 -20.54 3.08
N HIS A 46 -9.46 -21.57 2.29
CA HIS A 46 -9.50 -22.97 2.75
C HIS A 46 -8.13 -23.57 3.11
N LYS A 47 -7.03 -22.96 2.68
CA LYS A 47 -5.68 -23.41 3.04
C LYS A 47 -5.18 -22.80 4.35
N ASN A 48 -5.91 -21.85 4.95
CA ASN A 48 -5.47 -21.14 6.15
C ASN A 48 -6.15 -21.67 7.41
N THR A 49 -5.40 -22.38 8.25
CA THR A 49 -5.91 -22.99 9.48
C THR A 49 -6.49 -21.97 10.47
N ASN A 50 -5.94 -20.75 10.55
CA ASN A 50 -6.48 -19.71 11.44
C ASN A 50 -7.88 -19.27 10.99
N LEU A 51 -8.12 -19.16 9.68
CA LEU A 51 -9.44 -18.83 9.14
C LEU A 51 -10.43 -19.96 9.38
N ILE A 52 -10.04 -21.21 9.08
CA ILE A 52 -10.89 -22.40 9.25
C ILE A 52 -11.34 -22.53 10.70
N ASN A 53 -10.41 -22.43 11.67
CA ASN A 53 -10.70 -22.61 13.09
C ASN A 53 -11.60 -21.53 13.70
N ASN A 54 -11.76 -20.38 13.03
CA ASN A 54 -12.54 -19.25 13.52
C ASN A 54 -13.76 -18.93 12.63
N ALA A 55 -13.97 -19.68 11.53
CA ALA A 55 -14.95 -19.34 10.50
C ALA A 55 -16.37 -19.14 11.06
N GLU A 56 -16.81 -20.04 11.95
CA GLU A 56 -18.15 -19.97 12.56
C GLU A 56 -18.29 -18.87 13.62
N LYS A 57 -17.18 -18.43 14.23
CA LYS A 57 -17.15 -17.46 15.34
C LYS A 57 -17.15 -16.01 14.84
N ILE A 58 -16.63 -15.78 13.64
CA ILE A 58 -16.53 -14.44 13.03
C ILE A 58 -17.94 -13.99 12.63
N ARG A 59 -18.37 -12.84 13.18
CA ARG A 59 -19.71 -12.26 12.93
C ARG A 59 -19.68 -11.00 12.06
N ARG A 60 -18.53 -10.33 11.98
CA ARG A 60 -18.33 -9.14 11.13
C ARG A 60 -16.94 -9.19 10.51
N ILE A 61 -16.84 -8.83 9.23
CA ILE A 61 -15.58 -8.70 8.51
C ILE A 61 -15.50 -7.32 7.89
N TYR A 62 -14.41 -6.62 8.16
CA TYR A 62 -14.04 -5.37 7.50
C TYR A 62 -12.83 -5.64 6.62
N PHE A 63 -13.05 -5.78 5.32
CA PHE A 63 -12.00 -6.02 4.34
C PHE A 63 -11.66 -4.73 3.59
N PHE A 64 -10.38 -4.43 3.52
CA PHE A 64 -9.82 -3.34 2.74
C PHE A 64 -8.77 -3.87 1.80
N GLY A 65 -8.91 -3.64 0.50
CA GLY A 65 -7.99 -4.22 -0.47
C GLY A 65 -7.63 -3.30 -1.61
N ALA A 66 -6.37 -3.36 -2.02
CA ALA A 66 -5.93 -2.85 -3.30
C ALA A 66 -6.74 -3.51 -4.42
N GLY A 67 -7.25 -2.71 -5.36
CA GLY A 67 -8.06 -3.19 -6.48
C GLY A 67 -9.55 -3.36 -6.17
N SER A 68 -10.00 -3.26 -4.92
CA SER A 68 -11.43 -3.23 -4.54
C SER A 68 -12.07 -1.85 -4.78
N SER A 69 -11.84 -1.28 -5.97
CA SER A 69 -12.21 0.11 -6.29
C SER A 69 -13.63 0.26 -6.85
N SER A 70 -14.10 -0.70 -7.65
CA SER A 70 -15.46 -0.69 -8.21
C SER A 70 -16.43 -1.53 -7.39
N LYS A 71 -17.74 -1.24 -7.52
CA LYS A 71 -18.80 -2.03 -6.88
C LYS A 71 -18.70 -3.52 -7.22
N GLU A 72 -18.55 -3.85 -8.50
CA GLU A 72 -18.37 -5.22 -8.98
C GLU A 72 -17.21 -5.95 -8.29
N ARG A 73 -16.05 -5.28 -8.15
CA ARG A 73 -14.87 -5.88 -7.50
C ARG A 73 -15.06 -6.02 -6.00
N LYS A 74 -15.76 -5.07 -5.36
CA LYS A 74 -16.14 -5.18 -3.95
C LYS A 74 -17.09 -6.35 -3.74
N ASP A 75 -18.09 -6.51 -4.60
CA ASP A 75 -19.08 -7.59 -4.56
C ASP A 75 -18.42 -8.96 -4.77
N LYS A 76 -17.47 -9.09 -5.69
CA LYS A 76 -16.67 -10.32 -5.88
C LYS A 76 -15.98 -10.78 -4.60
N ILE A 77 -15.27 -9.88 -3.90
CA ILE A 77 -14.63 -10.21 -2.62
C ILE A 77 -15.67 -10.54 -1.55
N LYS A 78 -16.74 -9.74 -1.49
CA LYS A 78 -17.82 -9.92 -0.53
C LYS A 78 -18.45 -11.30 -0.66
N ASN A 79 -18.81 -11.71 -1.87
CA ASN A 79 -19.41 -13.00 -2.16
C ASN A 79 -18.52 -14.17 -1.71
N VAL A 80 -17.21 -14.09 -1.99
CA VAL A 80 -16.26 -15.14 -1.56
C VAL A 80 -16.15 -15.21 -0.04
N LEU A 81 -16.05 -14.06 0.62
CA LEU A 81 -15.97 -14.02 2.08
C LEU A 81 -17.28 -14.49 2.75
N GLU A 82 -18.45 -14.11 2.23
CA GLU A 82 -19.75 -14.55 2.77
C GLU A 82 -19.98 -16.05 2.56
N ARG A 83 -19.46 -16.63 1.47
CA ARG A 83 -19.47 -18.08 1.24
C ARG A 83 -18.61 -18.85 2.24
N PHE A 84 -17.46 -18.30 2.63
CA PHE A 84 -16.55 -18.94 3.58
C PHE A 84 -16.97 -18.70 5.05
N PHE A 85 -17.40 -17.48 5.38
CA PHE A 85 -17.81 -17.06 6.71
C PHE A 85 -19.33 -16.94 6.79
N VAL A 86 -20.03 -18.08 6.80
CA VAL A 86 -21.51 -18.18 6.71
C VAL A 86 -22.27 -17.37 7.77
N ASN A 87 -21.62 -17.05 8.89
CA ASN A 87 -22.18 -16.32 10.03
C ASN A 87 -21.84 -14.83 10.04
N ALA A 88 -21.05 -14.35 9.09
CA ALA A 88 -20.48 -13.01 9.10
C ALA A 88 -21.21 -12.04 8.18
N ARG A 89 -21.38 -10.79 8.65
CA ARG A 89 -21.68 -9.65 7.78
C ARG A 89 -20.38 -9.06 7.24
N VAL A 90 -20.25 -8.99 5.91
CA VAL A 90 -19.01 -8.54 5.26
C VAL A 90 -19.16 -7.13 4.70
N ARG A 91 -18.23 -6.25 5.07
CA ARG A 91 -18.02 -4.95 4.43
C ARG A 91 -16.68 -4.98 3.69
N VAL A 92 -16.72 -4.64 2.40
CA VAL A 92 -15.54 -4.56 1.54
C VAL A 92 -15.37 -3.11 1.10
N ASP A 93 -14.15 -2.61 1.20
CA ASP A 93 -13.82 -1.26 0.78
C ASP A 93 -12.39 -1.17 0.21
N HIS A 94 -12.04 -0.03 -0.38
CA HIS A 94 -10.71 0.17 -1.00
C HIS A 94 -9.61 0.33 0.06
N ASP A 95 -8.35 0.08 -0.28
CA ASP A 95 -7.23 0.31 0.66
C ASP A 95 -7.06 1.78 1.06
N VAL A 96 -7.47 2.71 0.21
CA VAL A 96 -7.43 4.17 0.48
C VAL A 96 -8.30 4.57 1.66
N ILE A 97 -9.51 4.02 1.77
CA ILE A 97 -10.38 4.31 2.93
C ILE A 97 -9.84 3.67 4.20
N ALA A 98 -9.19 2.50 4.11
CA ALA A 98 -8.47 1.91 5.24
C ALA A 98 -7.35 2.84 5.73
N SER A 99 -6.58 3.38 4.79
CA SER A 99 -5.48 4.28 5.08
C SER A 99 -5.99 5.56 5.76
N ALA A 100 -7.07 6.15 5.22
CA ALA A 100 -7.69 7.33 5.81
C ALA A 100 -8.24 7.08 7.22
N ILE A 101 -9.00 6.01 7.44
CA ILE A 101 -9.52 5.67 8.78
C ILE A 101 -8.37 5.41 9.76
N SER A 102 -7.29 4.77 9.30
CA SER A 102 -6.14 4.45 10.15
C SER A 102 -5.38 5.69 10.66
N THR A 103 -5.52 6.83 10.00
CA THR A 103 -4.83 8.09 10.33
C THR A 103 -5.76 9.16 10.89
N PHE A 104 -6.98 9.27 10.35
CA PHE A 104 -7.94 10.33 10.70
C PHE A 104 -9.10 9.83 11.57
N GLY A 105 -9.33 8.52 11.65
CA GLY A 105 -10.54 7.99 12.29
C GLY A 105 -11.79 8.48 11.57
N ASP A 106 -12.57 9.32 12.23
CA ASP A 106 -13.80 9.93 11.69
C ASP A 106 -13.60 11.40 11.25
N GLU A 107 -12.38 11.93 11.33
CA GLU A 107 -12.03 13.29 10.88
C GLU A 107 -11.74 13.36 9.38
N ARG A 108 -11.87 14.55 8.79
CA ARG A 108 -11.57 14.81 7.38
C ARG A 108 -10.10 15.15 7.17
N GLY A 109 -9.59 14.90 5.96
CA GLY A 109 -8.22 15.27 5.59
C GLY A 109 -7.76 14.64 4.29
N ILE A 110 -6.53 14.95 3.90
CA ILE A 110 -5.88 14.37 2.71
C ILE A 110 -5.01 13.21 3.15
N ILE A 111 -5.27 12.03 2.56
CA ILE A 111 -4.46 10.83 2.78
C ILE A 111 -3.53 10.61 1.59
N GLY A 112 -2.23 10.53 1.85
CA GLY A 112 -1.22 10.00 0.93
C GLY A 112 -0.88 8.55 1.24
N ILE A 113 -0.62 7.74 0.22
CA ILE A 113 -0.20 6.36 0.35
C ILE A 113 1.06 6.20 -0.47
N ILE A 114 2.17 5.81 0.16
CA ILE A 114 3.44 5.54 -0.52
C ILE A 114 4.00 4.22 0.03
N GLY A 115 3.74 3.14 -0.69
CA GLY A 115 4.17 1.78 -0.38
C GLY A 115 4.74 1.10 -1.61
N SER A 116 4.28 -0.12 -1.92
CA SER A 116 4.64 -0.78 -3.19
C SER A 116 4.20 0.01 -4.43
N GLY A 117 3.05 0.67 -4.34
CA GLY A 117 2.55 1.68 -5.27
C GLY A 117 2.19 2.97 -4.51
N SER A 118 1.61 3.95 -5.20
CA SER A 118 1.24 5.21 -4.59
C SER A 118 -0.20 5.62 -4.93
N ASN A 119 -0.86 6.29 -4.00
CA ASN A 119 -2.19 6.87 -4.23
C ASN A 119 -2.42 8.06 -3.29
N ALA A 120 -3.39 8.91 -3.58
CA ALA A 120 -3.83 9.96 -2.68
C ALA A 120 -5.33 10.20 -2.82
N ALA A 121 -5.96 10.68 -1.75
CA ALA A 121 -7.33 11.15 -1.85
C ALA A 121 -7.70 12.11 -0.72
N TYR A 122 -8.80 12.83 -0.94
CA TYR A 122 -9.48 13.56 0.14
C TYR A 122 -10.52 12.65 0.81
N TYR A 123 -10.46 12.59 2.14
CA TYR A 123 -11.36 11.84 3.01
C TYR A 123 -12.28 12.80 3.75
N THR A 124 -13.58 12.53 3.73
CA THR A 124 -14.59 13.41 4.36
C THR A 124 -14.90 13.03 5.82
N GLY A 125 -14.11 12.17 6.45
CA GLY A 125 -14.48 11.54 7.74
C GLY A 125 -15.45 10.35 7.61
N LYS A 126 -15.92 10.06 6.38
CA LYS A 126 -16.85 8.94 6.12
C LYS A 126 -16.57 8.22 4.81
N LYS A 127 -16.26 8.97 3.75
CA LYS A 127 -15.99 8.42 2.41
C LYS A 127 -14.80 9.13 1.76
N ILE A 128 -14.24 8.47 0.75
CA ILE A 128 -13.26 9.07 -0.13
C ILE A 128 -14.01 9.82 -1.24
N ILE A 129 -13.50 11.00 -1.61
CA ILE A 129 -13.95 11.69 -2.82
C ILE A 129 -13.20 11.10 -4.02
N ASP A 130 -13.96 10.72 -5.05
CA ASP A 130 -13.44 10.10 -6.26
C ASP A 130 -12.46 11.04 -6.96
N ASN A 131 -11.34 10.47 -7.42
CA ASN A 131 -10.31 11.16 -8.17
C ASN A 131 -9.63 10.19 -9.16
N ASN A 132 -8.68 10.71 -9.94
CA ASN A 132 -8.01 9.96 -11.01
C ASN A 132 -6.59 9.49 -10.65
N TYR A 133 -6.27 9.37 -9.36
CA TYR A 133 -4.95 8.95 -8.89
C TYR A 133 -4.85 7.42 -8.71
N GLY A 134 -3.60 6.93 -8.61
CA GLY A 134 -3.32 5.49 -8.50
C GLY A 134 -3.44 4.76 -9.84
N LEU A 135 -2.83 5.29 -10.90
CA LEU A 135 -2.84 4.68 -12.25
C LEU A 135 -1.84 3.53 -12.41
N GLY A 136 -1.18 3.13 -11.32
CA GLY A 136 -0.26 2.00 -11.25
C GLY A 136 1.12 2.27 -11.84
N TYR A 137 1.98 1.26 -11.72
CA TYR A 137 3.43 1.36 -11.87
C TYR A 137 3.96 1.79 -13.24
N ILE A 138 3.13 1.75 -14.29
CA ILE A 138 3.54 2.19 -15.65
C ILE A 138 3.24 3.67 -15.84
N LEU A 139 2.07 4.13 -15.38
CA LEU A 139 1.54 5.46 -15.69
C LEU A 139 1.68 6.45 -14.52
N ALA A 140 2.05 5.96 -13.34
CA ALA A 140 1.98 6.69 -12.06
C ALA A 140 2.93 6.05 -11.02
N ASP A 141 2.44 5.89 -9.78
CA ASP A 141 3.15 5.36 -8.61
C ASP A 141 4.40 6.15 -8.20
N GLU A 142 4.44 7.44 -8.51
CA GLU A 142 5.57 8.32 -8.19
C GLU A 142 5.97 8.22 -6.72
N GLY A 143 7.27 8.06 -6.47
CA GLY A 143 7.83 7.90 -5.13
C GLY A 143 7.58 6.56 -4.47
N ALA A 144 6.75 5.65 -5.01
CA ALA A 144 6.59 4.31 -4.47
C ALA A 144 7.82 3.42 -4.70
N THR A 145 7.82 2.24 -4.09
CA THR A 145 8.87 1.23 -4.27
C THR A 145 9.10 0.90 -5.75
N ASN A 146 8.03 0.63 -6.50
CA ASN A 146 8.15 0.25 -7.91
C ASN A 146 8.77 1.38 -8.76
N TRP A 147 8.42 2.63 -8.49
CA TRP A 147 8.95 3.80 -9.15
C TRP A 147 10.43 4.02 -8.83
N ASN A 148 10.80 3.97 -7.54
CA ASN A 148 12.20 4.09 -7.13
C ASN A 148 13.07 3.00 -7.76
N SER A 149 12.53 1.77 -7.83
CA SER A 149 13.22 0.63 -8.45
C SER A 149 13.37 0.81 -9.96
N GLN A 150 12.36 1.33 -10.66
CA GLN A 150 12.48 1.69 -12.07
C GLN A 150 13.53 2.77 -12.29
N GLN A 151 13.58 3.82 -11.45
CA GLN A 151 14.60 4.85 -11.57
C GLN A 151 16.00 4.29 -11.33
N LEU A 152 16.17 3.45 -10.30
CA LEU A 152 17.44 2.77 -10.02
C LEU A 152 17.91 1.94 -11.23
N LEU A 153 17.03 1.10 -11.77
CA LEU A 153 17.33 0.27 -12.94
C LEU A 153 17.59 1.10 -14.19
N LYS A 154 16.88 2.22 -14.37
CA LYS A 154 17.15 3.16 -15.46
C LYS A 154 18.56 3.72 -15.36
N HIS A 155 18.97 4.20 -14.19
CA HIS A 155 20.33 4.71 -13.97
C HIS A 155 21.41 3.64 -14.14
N TYR A 156 21.12 2.41 -13.73
CA TYR A 156 21.97 1.25 -13.98
C TYR A 156 22.12 0.97 -15.49
N MET A 157 21.01 0.94 -16.24
CA MET A 157 21.03 0.64 -17.67
C MET A 157 21.68 1.74 -18.54
N THR A 158 21.64 3.00 -18.08
CA THR A 158 22.22 4.16 -18.77
C THR A 158 23.62 4.53 -18.29
N ASP A 159 24.24 3.70 -17.44
CA ASP A 159 25.60 3.91 -16.98
C ASP A 159 25.82 5.22 -16.20
N THR A 160 24.77 5.65 -15.47
CA THR A 160 24.76 6.85 -14.62
C THR A 160 24.65 6.55 -13.11
N LEU A 161 24.51 5.28 -12.74
CA LEU A 161 24.57 4.84 -11.35
C LEU A 161 26.03 4.95 -10.84
N PRO A 162 26.29 5.49 -9.63
CA PRO A 162 27.62 5.48 -9.01
C PRO A 162 28.25 4.09 -8.99
N VAL A 163 29.57 4.02 -9.21
CA VAL A 163 30.30 2.75 -9.41
C VAL A 163 30.16 1.83 -8.21
N ASP A 164 30.26 2.36 -6.99
CA ASP A 164 30.10 1.61 -5.75
C ASP A 164 28.70 0.99 -5.60
N LEU A 165 27.65 1.74 -5.96
CA LEU A 165 26.27 1.22 -5.98
C LEU A 165 26.05 0.21 -7.10
N ARG A 166 26.66 0.42 -8.28
CA ARG A 166 26.62 -0.54 -9.40
C ARG A 166 27.22 -1.87 -8.98
N ASP A 167 28.44 -1.86 -8.46
CA ASP A 167 29.16 -3.07 -8.06
C ASP A 167 28.42 -3.81 -6.94
N LYS A 168 27.78 -3.08 -6.02
CA LYS A 168 26.90 -3.67 -5.00
C LYS A 168 25.65 -4.31 -5.62
N LEU A 169 24.97 -3.60 -6.51
CA LEU A 169 23.74 -4.08 -7.17
C LEU A 169 23.99 -5.36 -7.99
N GLU A 170 25.07 -5.41 -8.76
CA GLU A 170 25.43 -6.57 -9.59
C GLU A 170 25.75 -7.80 -8.74
N ARG A 171 26.46 -7.61 -7.62
CA ARG A 171 26.78 -8.70 -6.67
C ARG A 171 25.54 -9.27 -6.00
N GLU A 172 24.57 -8.43 -5.64
CA GLU A 172 23.39 -8.87 -4.90
C GLU A 172 22.31 -9.50 -5.78
N PHE A 173 22.12 -8.99 -7.00
CA PHE A 173 20.98 -9.38 -7.84
C PHE A 173 21.34 -10.23 -9.06
N ASN A 174 22.63 -10.35 -9.42
CA ASN A 174 23.10 -11.04 -10.63
C ASN A 174 22.26 -10.66 -11.87
N ILE A 175 22.13 -9.37 -12.12
CA ILE A 175 21.33 -8.79 -13.21
C ILE A 175 22.22 -8.19 -14.28
N ASP A 176 21.72 -8.21 -15.51
CA ASP A 176 22.30 -7.51 -16.65
C ASP A 176 21.18 -6.84 -17.48
N LYS A 177 21.57 -6.06 -18.50
CA LYS A 177 20.62 -5.35 -19.37
C LYS A 177 19.58 -6.32 -19.98
N LYS A 178 19.98 -7.52 -20.39
CA LYS A 178 19.09 -8.52 -21.00
C LYS A 178 18.04 -9.02 -20.00
N THR A 179 18.48 -9.41 -18.81
CA THR A 179 17.63 -9.96 -17.74
C THR A 179 16.63 -8.92 -17.25
N ILE A 180 17.03 -7.66 -17.13
CA ILE A 180 16.13 -6.57 -16.75
C ILE A 180 15.01 -6.41 -17.78
N LEU A 181 15.34 -6.33 -19.08
CA LEU A 181 14.33 -6.18 -20.14
C LEU A 181 13.35 -7.36 -20.15
N GLU A 182 13.85 -8.60 -20.02
CA GLU A 182 13.00 -9.79 -19.95
C GLU A 182 12.05 -9.77 -18.74
N ARG A 183 12.56 -9.39 -17.56
CA ARG A 183 11.77 -9.35 -16.32
C ARG A 183 10.74 -8.22 -16.30
N VAL A 184 11.04 -7.09 -16.92
CA VAL A 184 10.14 -5.92 -16.94
C VAL A 184 9.06 -6.04 -18.03
N TYR A 185 9.41 -6.50 -19.23
CA TYR A 185 8.51 -6.43 -20.39
C TYR A 185 7.87 -7.76 -20.78
N ILE A 186 8.46 -8.90 -20.41
CA ILE A 186 8.03 -10.22 -20.89
C ILE A 186 7.46 -11.08 -19.75
N SER A 187 8.10 -11.05 -18.59
CA SER A 187 7.73 -11.91 -17.46
C SER A 187 6.37 -11.54 -16.85
N PRO A 188 5.61 -12.52 -16.32
CA PRO A 188 4.40 -12.23 -15.55
C PRO A 188 4.75 -11.49 -14.25
N GLN A 189 3.87 -10.56 -13.84
CA GLN A 189 3.99 -9.80 -12.60
C GLN A 189 5.32 -9.00 -12.46
N PRO A 190 5.64 -8.10 -13.40
CA PRO A 190 6.87 -7.29 -13.36
C PRO A 190 6.99 -6.45 -12.09
N THR A 191 5.86 -6.11 -11.45
CA THR A 191 5.85 -5.44 -10.14
C THR A 191 6.54 -6.24 -9.04
N ASN A 192 6.53 -7.57 -9.08
CA ASN A 192 7.25 -8.40 -8.11
C ASN A 192 8.77 -8.28 -8.29
N PHE A 193 9.23 -8.24 -9.55
CA PHE A 193 10.64 -7.99 -9.87
C PHE A 193 11.05 -6.58 -9.43
N LEU A 194 10.25 -5.55 -9.72
CA LEU A 194 10.56 -4.20 -9.25
C LEU A 194 10.60 -4.13 -7.72
N ASN A 195 9.66 -4.78 -7.03
CA ASN A 195 9.64 -4.79 -5.57
C ASN A 195 10.81 -5.57 -4.94
N SER A 196 11.56 -6.40 -5.68
CA SER A 196 12.73 -7.09 -5.10
C SER A 196 13.89 -6.13 -4.81
N PHE A 197 13.91 -4.93 -5.41
CA PHE A 197 14.93 -3.91 -5.15
C PHE A 197 14.64 -3.05 -3.92
N THR A 198 13.52 -3.27 -3.22
CA THR A 198 13.14 -2.47 -2.04
C THR A 198 14.23 -2.42 -0.98
N ASP A 199 14.76 -3.60 -0.64
CA ASP A 199 15.72 -3.73 0.46
C ASP A 199 17.05 -3.08 0.07
N PHE A 200 17.49 -3.21 -1.19
CA PHE A 200 18.65 -2.50 -1.71
C PHE A 200 18.52 -0.97 -1.56
N VAL A 201 17.39 -0.38 -1.97
CA VAL A 201 17.18 1.07 -1.85
C VAL A 201 17.17 1.47 -0.36
N LEU A 202 16.55 0.67 0.51
CA LEU A 202 16.44 0.96 1.93
C LEU A 202 17.78 0.86 2.68
N GLU A 203 18.56 -0.18 2.41
CA GLU A 203 19.87 -0.40 3.04
C GLU A 203 20.89 0.67 2.62
N ASN A 204 20.74 1.24 1.43
CA ASN A 204 21.60 2.29 0.91
C ASN A 204 20.98 3.70 1.06
N LYS A 205 19.94 3.88 1.88
CA LYS A 205 19.20 5.14 2.01
C LYS A 205 20.06 6.35 2.39
N ASP A 206 21.17 6.13 3.08
CA ASP A 206 22.08 7.18 3.55
C ASP A 206 23.11 7.57 2.47
N HIS A 207 23.21 6.80 1.37
CA HIS A 207 24.02 7.18 0.22
C HIS A 207 23.37 8.37 -0.51
N LEU A 208 24.15 9.43 -0.78
CA LEU A 208 23.65 10.69 -1.35
C LEU A 208 22.78 10.49 -2.61
N PHE A 209 23.24 9.65 -3.54
CA PHE A 209 22.49 9.33 -4.75
C PHE A 209 21.12 8.70 -4.46
N ILE A 210 21.05 7.74 -3.54
CA ILE A 210 19.80 7.04 -3.21
C ILE A 210 18.83 7.97 -2.48
N SER A 211 19.34 8.75 -1.53
CA SER A 211 18.56 9.79 -0.85
C SER A 211 17.95 10.76 -1.86
N GLN A 212 18.74 11.23 -2.84
CA GLN A 212 18.23 12.14 -3.87
C GLN A 212 17.23 11.46 -4.82
N LEU A 213 17.46 10.20 -5.19
CA LEU A 213 16.53 9.41 -5.98
C LEU A 213 15.16 9.31 -5.30
N VAL A 214 15.15 8.99 -4.00
CA VAL A 214 13.91 8.92 -3.20
C VAL A 214 13.27 10.30 -3.04
N LYS A 215 14.05 11.35 -2.71
CA LYS A 215 13.54 12.74 -2.65
C LYS A 215 12.87 13.16 -3.95
N ASN A 216 13.44 12.82 -5.11
CA ASN A 216 12.85 13.12 -6.41
C ASN A 216 11.48 12.45 -6.59
N GLY A 217 11.35 11.19 -6.18
CA GLY A 217 10.08 10.48 -6.17
C GLY A 217 9.04 11.13 -5.26
N LEU A 218 9.41 11.42 -4.01
CA LEU A 218 8.52 12.07 -3.03
C LEU A 218 8.10 13.47 -3.47
N ARG A 219 9.02 14.26 -4.03
CA ARG A 219 8.73 15.59 -4.60
C ARG A 219 7.72 15.50 -5.73
N THR A 220 7.90 14.52 -6.62
CA THR A 220 6.98 14.31 -7.74
C THR A 220 5.61 13.88 -7.22
N PHE A 221 5.55 12.94 -6.28
CA PHE A 221 4.30 12.53 -5.62
C PHE A 221 3.55 13.72 -5.00
N ILE A 222 4.22 14.55 -4.19
CA ILE A 222 3.59 15.71 -3.54
C ILE A 222 3.09 16.70 -4.57
N LYS A 223 3.89 17.01 -5.59
CA LYS A 223 3.52 17.95 -6.66
C LYS A 223 2.34 17.46 -7.49
N THR A 224 2.30 16.17 -7.82
CA THR A 224 1.30 15.58 -8.71
C THR A 224 -0.02 15.27 -7.98
N TYR A 225 0.04 14.88 -6.70
CA TYR A 225 -1.13 14.38 -5.97
C TYR A 225 -1.56 15.28 -4.81
N ILE A 226 -0.66 15.59 -3.90
CA ILE A 226 -1.01 16.29 -2.65
C ILE A 226 -1.31 17.76 -2.91
N LYS A 227 -0.48 18.46 -3.69
CA LYS A 227 -0.67 19.89 -4.02
C LYS A 227 -2.03 20.18 -4.68
N PRO A 228 -2.47 19.44 -5.70
CA PRO A 228 -3.80 19.64 -6.28
C PRO A 228 -4.93 19.39 -5.27
N LEU A 229 -4.84 18.34 -4.45
CA LEU A 229 -5.84 18.08 -3.41
C LEU A 229 -5.89 19.20 -2.38
N MET A 230 -4.76 19.75 -1.95
CA MET A 230 -4.73 20.88 -1.02
C MET A 230 -5.28 22.16 -1.64
N LYS A 231 -5.15 22.34 -2.95
CA LYS A 231 -5.77 23.47 -3.66
C LYS A 231 -7.29 23.35 -3.69
N GLU A 232 -7.80 22.13 -3.88
CA GLU A 232 -9.24 21.86 -3.91
C GLU A 232 -9.87 21.85 -2.51
N TYR A 233 -9.14 21.34 -1.52
CA TYR A 233 -9.54 21.20 -0.12
C TYR A 233 -8.56 21.95 0.80
N PRO A 234 -8.58 23.30 0.77
CA PRO A 234 -7.72 24.09 1.65
C PRO A 234 -7.97 23.74 3.13
N ASP A 235 -6.96 23.98 3.96
CA ASP A 235 -6.97 23.72 5.41
C ASP A 235 -7.10 22.24 5.82
N SER A 236 -6.95 21.32 4.88
CA SER A 236 -6.95 19.88 5.19
C SER A 236 -5.61 19.44 5.78
N ASP A 237 -5.67 18.71 6.89
CA ASP A 237 -4.52 17.98 7.40
C ASP A 237 -4.05 16.92 6.39
N VAL A 238 -2.74 16.73 6.28
CA VAL A 238 -2.14 15.76 5.36
C VAL A 238 -1.47 14.66 6.17
N ASN A 239 -2.00 13.43 6.06
CA ASN A 239 -1.44 12.24 6.69
C ASN A 239 -0.99 11.25 5.62
N PHE A 240 -0.07 10.36 5.99
CA PHE A 240 0.47 9.36 5.07
C PHE A 240 0.38 7.95 5.64
N THR A 241 0.32 6.98 4.74
CA THR A 241 0.53 5.57 5.07
C THR A 241 1.48 4.89 4.09
N GLY A 242 1.96 3.71 4.46
CA GLY A 242 2.75 2.84 3.61
C GLY A 242 4.22 2.78 3.98
N SER A 243 4.88 1.72 3.51
CA SER A 243 6.25 1.39 3.90
C SER A 243 7.27 2.44 3.46
N VAL A 244 7.10 3.05 2.28
CA VAL A 244 8.02 4.07 1.79
C VAL A 244 7.81 5.37 2.57
N ALA A 245 6.56 5.81 2.73
CA ALA A 245 6.27 7.01 3.52
C ALA A 245 6.86 6.93 4.94
N PHE A 246 6.76 5.77 5.59
CA PHE A 246 7.29 5.55 6.93
C PHE A 246 8.81 5.41 6.96
N ASN A 247 9.40 4.57 6.10
CA ASN A 247 10.85 4.32 6.13
C ASN A 247 11.66 5.56 5.72
N TYR A 248 11.08 6.45 4.91
CA TYR A 248 11.68 7.70 4.46
C TYR A 248 10.95 8.93 5.01
N GLU A 249 10.32 8.80 6.19
CA GLU A 249 9.52 9.88 6.78
C GLU A 249 10.32 11.18 6.93
N HIS A 250 11.59 11.10 7.32
CA HIS A 250 12.45 12.28 7.42
C HIS A 250 12.59 13.01 6.07
N LEU A 251 12.84 12.29 4.97
CA LEU A 251 12.93 12.88 3.63
C LEU A 251 11.58 13.40 3.14
N LEU A 252 10.50 12.68 3.45
CA LEU A 252 9.14 13.07 3.10
C LEU A 252 8.76 14.39 3.78
N ARG A 253 9.06 14.52 5.08
CA ARG A 253 8.83 15.76 5.86
C ARG A 253 9.71 16.91 5.38
N GLU A 254 10.98 16.64 5.10
CA GLU A 254 11.92 17.62 4.54
C GLU A 254 11.38 18.18 3.21
N VAL A 255 11.11 17.32 2.23
CA VAL A 255 10.59 17.74 0.91
C VAL A 255 9.24 18.47 1.05
N ALA A 256 8.32 17.97 1.88
CA ALA A 256 7.02 18.61 2.08
C ALA A 256 7.13 20.00 2.69
N THR A 257 7.99 20.17 3.70
CA THR A 257 8.15 21.43 4.41
C THR A 257 8.93 22.43 3.57
N ASP A 258 10.13 22.05 3.15
CA ASP A 258 11.11 22.97 2.58
C ASP A 258 10.73 23.44 1.17
N GLU A 259 10.08 22.58 0.38
CA GLU A 259 9.76 22.89 -1.02
C GLU A 259 8.30 23.27 -1.25
N PHE A 260 7.39 22.80 -0.38
CA PHE A 260 5.96 22.94 -0.62
C PHE A 260 5.22 23.68 0.49
N ASN A 261 5.88 23.94 1.63
CA ASN A 261 5.29 24.51 2.84
C ASN A 261 4.09 23.71 3.35
N ILE A 262 4.22 22.38 3.36
CA ILE A 262 3.19 21.43 3.80
C ILE A 262 3.61 20.79 5.11
N SER A 263 2.80 20.98 6.15
CA SER A 263 2.95 20.25 7.40
C SER A 263 2.32 18.86 7.29
N ILE A 264 3.09 17.83 7.61
CA ILE A 264 2.63 16.45 7.63
C ILE A 264 2.22 16.09 9.05
N GLY A 265 1.01 15.55 9.22
CA GLY A 265 0.54 15.01 10.49
C GLY A 265 1.12 13.62 10.75
N THR A 266 0.26 12.60 10.76
CA THR A 266 0.62 11.23 11.09
C THR A 266 1.12 10.46 9.87
N VAL A 267 2.19 9.67 10.05
CA VAL A 267 2.68 8.70 9.08
C VAL A 267 2.57 7.28 9.66
N VAL A 268 1.77 6.41 9.04
CA VAL A 268 1.52 5.04 9.52
C VAL A 268 2.11 4.01 8.56
N LYS A 269 3.02 3.15 9.04
CA LYS A 269 3.60 2.09 8.21
C LYS A 269 2.55 1.09 7.71
N GLU A 270 1.76 0.54 8.64
CA GLU A 270 0.81 -0.54 8.37
C GLU A 270 -0.58 -0.18 8.94
N PRO A 271 -1.54 0.24 8.09
CA PRO A 271 -2.87 0.70 8.51
C PRO A 271 -3.63 -0.28 9.42
N ILE A 272 -3.38 -1.59 9.25
CA ILE A 272 -4.07 -2.67 9.95
C ILE A 272 -4.04 -2.53 11.47
N HIS A 273 -2.95 -2.01 12.05
CA HIS A 273 -2.78 -1.86 13.49
C HIS A 273 -3.70 -0.80 14.09
N ASN A 274 -3.98 0.26 13.35
CA ASN A 274 -4.91 1.31 13.78
C ASN A 274 -6.35 0.94 13.42
N LEU A 275 -6.56 0.30 12.28
CA LEU A 275 -7.89 -0.17 11.85
C LEU A 275 -8.50 -1.15 12.84
N ILE A 276 -7.74 -2.12 13.35
CA ILE A 276 -8.28 -3.08 14.32
C ILE A 276 -8.69 -2.37 15.62
N LYS A 277 -7.92 -1.38 16.09
CA LYS A 277 -8.28 -0.59 17.28
C LYS A 277 -9.56 0.22 17.03
N TYR A 278 -9.65 0.88 15.88
CA TYR A 278 -10.84 1.64 15.48
C TYR A 278 -12.10 0.77 15.44
N TYR A 279 -12.04 -0.41 14.81
CA TYR A 279 -13.19 -1.31 14.73
C TYR A 279 -13.49 -2.07 16.01
N ILE A 280 -12.51 -2.28 16.89
CA ILE A 280 -12.77 -2.75 18.25
C ILE A 280 -13.63 -1.73 19.01
N ASN A 281 -13.32 -0.44 18.92
CA ASN A 281 -14.05 0.60 19.68
C ASN A 281 -15.45 0.92 19.11
N LYS A 282 -15.72 0.59 17.84
CA LYS A 282 -17.05 0.77 17.21
C LYS A 282 -18.02 -0.39 17.43
N ASN A 283 -17.60 -1.48 18.06
CA ASN A 283 -18.38 -2.71 18.25
C ASN A 283 -18.49 -3.10 19.71
#